data_AF-A0A8J7Y0C2-F1
#
_entry.id   AF-A0A8J7Y0C2-F1
#
_cell.length_a   1.000
_cell.length_b   1.000
_cell.length_c   1.000
_cell.angle_alpha   90.00
_cell.angle_beta   90.00
_cell.angle_gamma   90.00
#
_symmetry.space_group_name_H-M   'P 1'
#
loop_
_entity.id
_entity.type
_entity.pdbx_description
1 polymer ?
#
loop_
_entity_poly.entity_id
_entity_poly.type
_entity_poly.pdbx_seq_one_letter_code
_entity_poly.pdbx_strand_id
1 'polypeptide(L)'
;MSTVYSENDSFSVEYHFTATTATDACGSWMIDGTITQEIAGEPMVPYYPASILLPQDSEIKDVKVKTSNPVIQTGVELPWGQPPCTYSDEPVKVGRNEEVYGSDNLYPTTEFEVVSIESFRGFQILLVNLYPIQYQPKSGAIKFYETMTVDVKFGKGMKNKLYRGLGEDKAEISGMVDNPEMVATYEDGAVPLSTYQYIIITNDTMKSTFQTLANHKAHYVTGAAVYTVSWISSNYTGRDTQEKIRNFIKDYYTNCGTRYVLLGGDISAVPYRGFYVSTGGYTDSDMLADMYYGHLDGTWNTDNDSRWGESGEEDWYAEVAVGRAPVESTTEASNFVNKVINYELAAKPKKVLLHQSRIASGNSPDSRCLA
;
A
#
# COMPACT_ATOMS: atom_id res chain seq x y z
N MET A 1 19.11 18.26 16.22
CA MET A 1 18.57 19.39 17.02
C MET A 1 17.08 19.15 16.99
N SER A 2 16.45 18.85 18.13
CA SER A 2 14.99 18.63 18.16
C SER A 2 14.29 19.87 17.61
N THR A 3 13.65 19.72 16.45
CA THR A 3 12.82 20.76 15.84
C THR A 3 11.65 21.01 16.79
N VAL A 4 11.63 22.17 17.44
CA VAL A 4 10.52 22.55 18.31
C VAL A 4 9.43 23.13 17.42
N TYR A 5 8.43 22.31 17.08
CA TYR A 5 7.26 22.81 16.37
C TYR A 5 6.44 23.75 17.25
N SER A 6 5.89 24.80 16.65
CA SER A 6 4.86 25.62 17.30
C SER A 6 3.49 24.93 17.22
N GLU A 7 2.51 25.37 18.01
CA GLU A 7 1.15 24.79 18.00
C GLU A 7 0.40 24.95 16.67
N ASN A 8 0.92 25.75 15.72
CA ASN A 8 0.26 26.07 14.46
C ASN A 8 1.24 26.19 13.29
N ASP A 9 2.27 25.35 13.24
CA ASP A 9 3.15 25.31 12.08
C ASP A 9 2.35 24.84 10.85
N SER A 10 2.75 25.32 9.67
CA SER A 10 2.06 25.02 8.43
C SER A 10 3.00 24.90 7.26
N PHE A 11 2.65 24.03 6.31
CA PHE A 11 3.27 23.96 5.00
C PHE A 11 2.18 23.78 3.93
N SER A 12 2.57 23.96 2.67
CA SER A 12 1.67 23.85 1.53
C SER A 12 2.30 23.02 0.42
N VAL A 13 1.49 22.23 -0.28
CA VAL A 13 1.88 21.49 -1.48
C VAL A 13 0.98 21.93 -2.63
N GLU A 14 1.58 22.37 -3.73
CA GLU A 14 0.87 22.88 -4.90
C GLU A 14 0.84 21.83 -6.03
N TYR A 15 -0.33 21.66 -6.61
CA TYR A 15 -0.61 20.73 -7.71
C TYR A 15 -1.08 21.51 -8.93
N HIS A 16 -0.58 21.13 -10.10
CA HIS A 16 -0.96 21.70 -11.39
C HIS A 16 -1.64 20.65 -12.26
N PHE A 17 -2.79 21.00 -12.81
CA PHE A 17 -3.59 20.14 -13.64
C PHE A 17 -3.64 20.68 -15.07
N THR A 18 -3.44 19.79 -16.03
CA THR A 18 -3.57 20.10 -17.45
C THR A 18 -4.68 19.26 -18.05
N ALA A 19 -5.68 19.93 -18.61
CA ALA A 19 -6.69 19.25 -19.42
C ALA A 19 -6.08 18.85 -20.77
N THR A 20 -6.18 17.57 -21.10
CA THR A 20 -5.72 17.01 -22.37
C THR A 20 -6.90 16.45 -23.14
N THR A 21 -6.94 16.69 -24.46
CA THR A 21 -7.88 15.98 -25.34
C THR A 21 -7.26 14.64 -25.70
N ALA A 22 -7.80 13.55 -25.14
CA ALA A 22 -7.41 12.23 -25.62
C ALA A 22 -7.93 12.09 -27.05
N THR A 23 -7.01 11.89 -28.00
CA THR A 23 -7.34 11.50 -29.38
C THR A 23 -7.66 10.01 -29.45
N ASP A 24 -8.49 9.50 -28.55
CA ASP A 24 -9.16 8.23 -28.80
C ASP A 24 -10.39 8.49 -29.66
N ALA A 25 -10.88 7.47 -30.35
CA ALA A 25 -12.01 7.58 -31.28
C ALA A 25 -13.34 7.99 -30.59
N CYS A 26 -13.32 8.21 -29.27
CA CYS A 26 -14.46 8.52 -28.43
C CYS A 26 -14.45 9.98 -27.90
N GLY A 27 -13.36 10.73 -28.07
CA GLY A 27 -13.28 12.15 -27.71
C GLY A 27 -13.31 12.41 -26.19
N SER A 28 -12.77 11.49 -25.41
CA SER A 28 -12.71 11.61 -23.94
C SER A 28 -11.75 12.74 -23.52
N TRP A 29 -12.19 13.56 -22.56
CA TRP A 29 -11.34 14.52 -21.88
C TRP A 29 -10.60 13.81 -20.75
N MET A 30 -9.28 14.00 -20.67
CA MET A 30 -8.48 13.48 -19.55
C MET A 30 -7.71 14.61 -18.90
N ILE A 31 -7.66 14.61 -17.57
CA ILE A 31 -6.76 15.48 -16.83
C ILE A 31 -5.52 14.66 -16.52
N ASP A 32 -4.36 15.14 -16.95
CA ASP A 32 -3.12 14.40 -16.78
C ASP A 32 -2.86 14.07 -15.31
N GLY A 33 -2.34 12.88 -15.04
CA GLY A 33 -2.08 12.37 -13.69
C GLY A 33 -3.30 12.02 -12.84
N THR A 34 -4.53 12.16 -13.34
CA THR A 34 -5.75 11.81 -12.59
C THR A 34 -6.21 10.38 -12.85
N ILE A 35 -6.97 9.85 -11.90
CA ILE A 35 -7.73 8.61 -12.01
C ILE A 35 -9.23 8.90 -11.94
N THR A 36 -10.06 8.06 -12.54
CA THR A 36 -11.50 8.27 -12.59
C THR A 36 -12.20 7.59 -11.41
N GLN A 37 -13.06 8.34 -10.71
CA GLN A 37 -13.94 7.79 -9.70
C GLN A 37 -15.14 7.11 -10.37
N GLU A 38 -15.34 5.82 -10.08
CA GLU A 38 -16.38 5.00 -10.72
C GLU A 38 -17.44 4.54 -9.71
N ILE A 39 -18.19 5.48 -9.12
CA ILE A 39 -19.34 5.14 -8.28
C ILE A 39 -20.51 4.71 -9.17
N ALA A 40 -21.08 3.54 -8.89
CA ALA A 40 -22.15 2.93 -9.67
C ALA A 40 -23.35 3.88 -9.84
N GLY A 41 -23.62 4.29 -11.09
CA GLY A 41 -24.72 5.19 -11.46
C GLY A 41 -24.42 6.69 -11.32
N GLU A 42 -23.33 7.09 -10.66
CA GLU A 42 -22.93 8.49 -10.46
C GLU A 42 -21.95 8.97 -11.54
N PRO A 43 -21.83 10.30 -11.78
CA PRO A 43 -20.90 10.83 -12.77
C PRO A 43 -19.45 10.39 -12.54
N MET A 44 -18.80 9.93 -13.61
CA MET A 44 -17.39 9.57 -13.63
C MET A 44 -16.55 10.84 -13.63
N VAL A 45 -15.95 11.15 -12.48
CA VAL A 45 -15.13 12.36 -12.29
C VAL A 45 -13.66 12.00 -12.06
N PRO A 46 -12.71 12.70 -12.72
CA PRO A 46 -11.30 12.56 -12.41
C PRO A 46 -10.97 13.14 -11.03
N TYR A 47 -10.11 12.46 -10.30
CA TYR A 47 -9.49 12.93 -9.08
C TYR A 47 -8.00 12.59 -9.06
N TYR A 48 -7.23 13.33 -8.27
CA TYR A 48 -5.81 13.11 -8.06
C TYR A 48 -5.57 12.64 -6.62
N PRO A 49 -5.05 11.41 -6.40
CA PRO A 49 -4.74 10.90 -5.06
C PRO A 49 -3.38 11.44 -4.59
N ALA A 50 -3.39 12.60 -3.93
CA ALA A 50 -2.20 13.22 -3.37
C ALA A 50 -1.66 12.43 -2.17
N SER A 51 -0.34 12.23 -2.13
CA SER A 51 0.38 11.56 -1.06
C SER A 51 1.38 12.52 -0.42
N ILE A 52 1.04 13.09 0.73
CA ILE A 52 1.78 14.19 1.34
C ILE A 52 2.49 13.70 2.61
N LEU A 53 3.82 13.72 2.61
CA LEU A 53 4.63 13.44 3.80
C LEU A 53 4.42 14.55 4.83
N LEU A 54 4.16 14.14 6.07
CA LEU A 54 4.11 15.04 7.22
C LEU A 54 5.51 15.18 7.85
N PRO A 55 5.83 16.34 8.47
CA PRO A 55 7.03 16.49 9.27
C PRO A 55 7.16 15.41 10.34
N GLN A 56 8.39 15.03 10.70
CA GLN A 56 8.62 14.03 11.75
C GLN A 56 7.92 14.44 13.05
N ASP A 57 7.27 13.48 13.73
CA ASP A 57 6.62 13.66 15.03
C ASP A 57 5.59 14.82 15.04
N SER A 58 4.85 14.98 13.94
CA SER A 58 3.79 15.98 13.82
C SER A 58 2.39 15.37 13.98
N GLU A 59 1.43 16.20 14.36
CA GLU A 59 0.01 15.85 14.44
C GLU A 59 -0.79 16.89 13.66
N ILE A 60 -1.59 16.44 12.69
CA ILE A 60 -2.44 17.32 11.87
C ILE A 60 -3.48 18.03 12.74
N LYS A 61 -3.67 19.32 12.49
CA LYS A 61 -4.70 20.17 13.13
C LYS A 61 -5.76 20.65 12.15
N ASP A 62 -5.41 20.88 10.89
CA ASP A 62 -6.32 21.37 9.86
C ASP A 62 -5.75 21.05 8.46
N VAL A 63 -6.61 20.70 7.52
CA VAL A 63 -6.26 20.54 6.09
C VAL A 63 -7.23 21.37 5.28
N LYS A 64 -6.72 22.24 4.42
CA LYS A 64 -7.51 23.10 3.54
C LYS A 64 -6.96 23.04 2.14
N VAL A 65 -7.84 23.20 1.15
CA VAL A 65 -7.44 23.32 -0.25
C VAL A 65 -7.88 24.66 -0.81
N LYS A 66 -6.95 25.36 -1.44
CA LYS A 66 -7.22 26.56 -2.24
C LYS A 66 -7.19 26.19 -3.71
N THR A 67 -8.10 26.73 -4.50
CA THR A 67 -8.14 26.49 -5.95
C THR A 67 -7.84 27.77 -6.71
N SER A 68 -7.40 27.63 -7.96
CA SER A 68 -7.41 28.73 -8.93
C SER A 68 -8.85 29.15 -9.29
N ASN A 69 -8.97 30.25 -10.03
CA ASN A 69 -10.25 30.59 -10.66
C ASN A 69 -10.61 29.49 -11.68
N PRO A 70 -11.84 28.97 -11.67
CA PRO A 70 -12.20 27.87 -12.55
C PRO A 70 -12.30 28.32 -14.01
N VAL A 71 -11.79 27.49 -14.90
CA VAL A 71 -12.16 27.50 -16.32
C VAL A 71 -13.53 26.82 -16.44
N ILE A 72 -14.49 27.51 -17.07
CA ILE A 72 -15.85 27.00 -17.22
C ILE A 72 -16.03 26.41 -18.61
N GLN A 73 -16.47 25.14 -18.65
CA GLN A 73 -16.92 24.48 -19.87
C GLN A 73 -18.40 24.11 -19.72
N THR A 74 -19.15 24.13 -20.82
CA THR A 74 -20.59 23.80 -20.83
C THR A 74 -20.91 22.82 -21.94
N GLY A 75 -22.07 22.16 -21.84
CA GLY A 75 -22.50 21.17 -22.82
C GLY A 75 -21.75 19.83 -22.72
N VAL A 76 -21.20 19.52 -21.54
CA VAL A 76 -20.53 18.24 -21.27
C VAL A 76 -21.50 17.29 -20.57
N GLU A 77 -21.59 16.07 -21.07
CA GLU A 77 -22.28 14.97 -20.40
C GLU A 77 -21.22 13.96 -19.95
N LEU A 78 -21.01 13.84 -18.64
CA LEU A 78 -20.09 12.83 -18.10
C LEU A 78 -20.77 11.46 -18.09
N PRO A 79 -20.06 10.38 -18.49
CA PRO A 79 -20.55 9.01 -18.31
C PRO A 79 -20.71 8.67 -16.82
N TRP A 80 -21.39 7.57 -16.51
CA TRP A 80 -21.61 7.13 -15.14
C TRP A 80 -20.90 5.81 -14.81
N GLY A 81 -20.52 5.65 -13.54
CA GLY A 81 -19.81 4.47 -13.07
C GLY A 81 -20.64 3.20 -13.18
N GLN A 82 -19.95 2.07 -13.33
CA GLN A 82 -20.53 0.73 -13.33
C GLN A 82 -19.92 -0.07 -12.17
N PRO A 83 -20.66 -1.01 -11.56
CA PRO A 83 -20.10 -1.83 -10.50
C PRO A 83 -18.94 -2.70 -11.04
N PRO A 84 -17.91 -2.96 -10.23
CA PRO A 84 -16.85 -3.89 -10.60
C PRO A 84 -17.44 -5.29 -10.79
N CYS A 85 -16.89 -6.07 -11.71
CA CYS A 85 -17.24 -7.47 -11.93
C CYS A 85 -15.98 -8.34 -11.90
N THR A 86 -16.08 -9.53 -11.32
CA THR A 86 -14.99 -10.50 -11.39
C THR A 86 -14.95 -11.11 -12.78
N TYR A 87 -13.79 -11.61 -13.22
CA TYR A 87 -13.66 -12.28 -14.53
C TYR A 87 -14.57 -13.51 -14.69
N SER A 88 -15.04 -14.10 -13.58
CA SER A 88 -15.91 -15.27 -13.56
C SER A 88 -17.40 -14.93 -13.58
N ASP A 89 -17.76 -13.68 -13.32
CA ASP A 89 -19.16 -13.25 -13.22
C ASP A 89 -19.62 -12.55 -14.50
N GLU A 90 -20.92 -12.61 -14.77
CA GLU A 90 -21.54 -11.79 -15.80
C GLU A 90 -21.64 -10.34 -15.30
N PRO A 91 -21.11 -9.34 -16.04
CA PRO A 91 -21.15 -7.94 -15.59
C PRO A 91 -22.58 -7.43 -15.41
N VAL A 92 -22.91 -7.01 -14.19
CA VAL A 92 -24.17 -6.32 -13.91
C VAL A 92 -24.04 -4.87 -14.32
N LYS A 93 -24.96 -4.38 -15.16
CA LYS A 93 -25.01 -2.97 -15.53
C LYS A 93 -26.02 -2.22 -14.68
N VAL A 94 -25.64 -1.02 -14.25
CA VAL A 94 -26.52 -0.10 -13.55
C VAL A 94 -26.86 1.09 -14.44
N GLY A 95 -28.10 1.58 -14.29
CA GLY A 95 -28.56 2.79 -14.97
C GLY A 95 -27.97 4.06 -14.37
N ARG A 96 -28.14 5.16 -15.10
CA ARG A 96 -27.79 6.52 -14.66
C ARG A 96 -28.62 6.90 -13.42
N ASN A 97 -27.98 7.47 -12.41
CA ASN A 97 -28.67 8.01 -11.25
C ASN A 97 -29.36 9.33 -11.60
N GLU A 98 -30.64 9.28 -11.97
CA GLU A 98 -31.41 10.44 -12.40
C GLU A 98 -31.57 11.52 -11.32
N GLU A 99 -31.42 11.20 -10.04
CA GLU A 99 -31.45 12.20 -8.96
C GLU A 99 -30.22 13.10 -9.01
N VAL A 100 -29.04 12.49 -9.22
CA VAL A 100 -27.77 13.24 -9.38
C VAL A 100 -27.77 13.98 -10.72
N TYR A 101 -28.09 13.29 -11.81
CA TYR A 101 -28.07 13.88 -13.16
C TYR A 101 -29.14 14.95 -13.39
N GLY A 102 -30.27 14.90 -12.66
CA GLY A 102 -31.31 15.92 -12.69
C GLY A 102 -31.02 17.16 -11.84
N SER A 103 -29.92 17.17 -11.09
CA SER A 103 -29.57 18.24 -10.14
C SER A 103 -28.63 19.30 -10.72
N ASP A 104 -28.80 20.55 -10.28
CA ASP A 104 -27.88 21.67 -10.57
C ASP A 104 -26.75 21.80 -9.53
N ASN A 105 -26.71 20.90 -8.53
CA ASN A 105 -25.66 20.86 -7.51
C ASN A 105 -24.31 20.46 -8.13
N LEU A 106 -23.22 20.95 -7.53
CA LEU A 106 -21.87 20.53 -7.89
C LEU A 106 -21.62 19.09 -7.44
N TYR A 107 -20.96 18.32 -8.31
CA TYR A 107 -20.53 16.97 -8.08
C TYR A 107 -19.05 16.81 -8.49
N PRO A 108 -18.16 16.34 -7.59
CA PRO A 108 -18.38 16.17 -6.16
C PRO A 108 -18.74 17.49 -5.48
N THR A 109 -19.36 17.42 -4.31
CA THR A 109 -19.77 18.61 -3.55
C THR A 109 -18.60 19.36 -2.90
N THR A 110 -17.43 18.74 -2.85
CA THR A 110 -16.19 19.30 -2.30
C THR A 110 -15.07 19.25 -3.33
N GLU A 111 -14.08 20.12 -3.19
CA GLU A 111 -12.88 20.15 -4.04
C GLU A 111 -11.82 19.14 -3.58
N PHE A 112 -11.96 18.59 -2.37
CA PHE A 112 -11.07 17.58 -1.84
C PHE A 112 -11.73 16.70 -0.79
N GLU A 113 -11.06 15.61 -0.46
CA GLU A 113 -11.42 14.68 0.61
C GLU A 113 -10.15 14.16 1.27
N VAL A 114 -10.05 14.27 2.60
CA VAL A 114 -8.98 13.61 3.35
C VAL A 114 -9.37 12.14 3.52
N VAL A 115 -8.58 11.25 2.94
CA VAL A 115 -8.85 9.79 2.94
C VAL A 115 -8.41 9.20 4.27
N SER A 116 -7.13 9.34 4.60
CA SER A 116 -6.55 8.83 5.85
C SER A 116 -5.18 9.43 6.12
N ILE A 117 -4.63 9.14 7.30
CA ILE A 117 -3.21 9.35 7.62
C ILE A 117 -2.63 7.98 7.87
N GLU A 118 -1.66 7.60 7.06
CA GLU A 118 -1.04 6.27 7.08
C GLU A 118 0.40 6.35 7.57
N SER A 119 0.93 5.22 8.04
CA SER A 119 2.30 5.11 8.55
C SER A 119 3.09 4.13 7.70
N PHE A 120 4.19 4.58 7.09
CA PHE A 120 5.14 3.68 6.43
C PHE A 120 6.46 3.75 7.18
N ARG A 121 6.85 2.69 7.91
CA ARG A 121 8.15 2.66 8.63
C ARG A 121 8.36 3.85 9.57
N GLY A 122 7.27 4.36 10.12
CA GLY A 122 7.24 5.53 11.00
C GLY A 122 7.25 6.89 10.31
N PHE A 123 7.21 6.95 8.97
CA PHE A 123 6.89 8.16 8.21
C PHE A 123 5.37 8.30 8.10
N GLN A 124 4.83 9.46 8.43
CA GLN A 124 3.37 9.70 8.37
C GLN A 124 2.98 10.34 7.04
N ILE A 125 2.05 9.73 6.31
CA ILE A 125 1.61 10.14 4.98
C ILE A 125 0.14 10.54 5.06
N LEU A 126 -0.15 11.80 4.75
CA LEU A 126 -1.50 12.29 4.56
C LEU A 126 -1.97 11.96 3.14
N LEU A 127 -3.05 11.19 3.02
CA LEU A 127 -3.68 10.85 1.75
C LEU A 127 -4.89 11.77 1.49
N VAL A 128 -4.87 12.51 0.39
CA VAL A 128 -5.94 13.46 0.01
C VAL A 128 -6.37 13.22 -1.43
N ASN A 129 -7.66 12.99 -1.66
CA ASN A 129 -8.20 13.05 -3.01
C ASN A 129 -8.47 14.51 -3.37
N LEU A 130 -7.87 15.00 -4.45
CA LEU A 130 -8.12 16.33 -5.01
C LEU A 130 -9.04 16.19 -6.22
N TYR A 131 -10.10 16.99 -6.26
CA TYR A 131 -11.07 17.02 -7.35
C TYR A 131 -10.82 18.27 -8.22
N PRO A 132 -9.99 18.17 -9.27
CA PRO A 132 -9.68 19.30 -10.15
C PRO A 132 -10.89 19.73 -10.98
N ILE A 133 -12.00 18.97 -10.95
CA ILE A 133 -13.26 19.37 -11.54
C ILE A 133 -14.42 19.32 -10.55
N GLN A 134 -15.39 20.20 -10.77
CA GLN A 134 -16.75 20.05 -10.25
C GLN A 134 -17.75 20.15 -11.40
N TYR A 135 -18.60 19.14 -11.50
CA TYR A 135 -19.62 18.99 -12.53
C TYR A 135 -20.99 19.43 -12.02
N GLN A 136 -21.75 20.16 -12.83
CA GLN A 136 -23.17 20.44 -12.61
C GLN A 136 -24.00 19.59 -13.56
N PRO A 137 -24.55 18.45 -13.11
CA PRO A 137 -25.06 17.43 -14.02
C PRO A 137 -26.19 17.88 -14.94
N LYS A 138 -27.17 18.61 -14.40
CA LYS A 138 -28.35 19.03 -15.18
C LYS A 138 -28.03 20.05 -16.28
N SER A 139 -27.08 20.95 -16.04
CA SER A 139 -26.67 21.98 -17.00
C SER A 139 -25.52 21.53 -17.92
N GLY A 140 -24.84 20.45 -17.55
CA GLY A 140 -23.64 19.98 -18.25
C GLY A 140 -22.45 20.92 -18.11
N ALA A 141 -22.41 21.74 -17.06
CA ALA A 141 -21.33 22.69 -16.81
C ALA A 141 -20.22 22.05 -15.96
N ILE A 142 -18.96 22.27 -16.33
CA ILE A 142 -17.78 21.85 -15.58
C ILE A 142 -17.01 23.09 -15.13
N LYS A 143 -16.64 23.12 -13.86
CA LYS A 143 -15.59 23.98 -13.31
C LYS A 143 -14.30 23.19 -13.30
N PHE A 144 -13.27 23.65 -13.99
CA PHE A 144 -11.94 23.04 -13.98
C PHE A 144 -10.94 23.98 -13.29
N TYR A 145 -10.21 23.45 -12.31
CA TYR A 145 -9.19 24.17 -11.54
C TYR A 145 -7.79 23.76 -12.01
N GLU A 146 -7.09 24.66 -12.69
CA GLU A 146 -5.72 24.43 -13.18
C GLU A 146 -4.68 24.28 -12.06
N THR A 147 -4.94 24.87 -10.89
CA THR A 147 -4.05 24.78 -9.73
C THR A 147 -4.87 24.51 -8.47
N MET A 148 -4.39 23.60 -7.64
CA MET A 148 -4.90 23.37 -6.28
C MET A 148 -3.73 23.33 -5.29
N THR A 149 -3.86 24.02 -4.17
CA THR A 149 -2.84 24.08 -3.12
C THR A 149 -3.40 23.47 -1.84
N VAL A 150 -2.79 22.40 -1.36
CA VAL A 150 -3.11 21.76 -0.08
C VAL A 150 -2.32 22.45 1.03
N ASP A 151 -3.01 23.16 1.91
CA ASP A 151 -2.46 23.77 3.12
C ASP A 151 -2.68 22.84 4.32
N VAL A 152 -1.59 22.41 4.94
CA VAL A 152 -1.62 21.55 6.13
C VAL A 152 -1.15 22.35 7.34
N LYS A 153 -1.99 22.42 8.37
CA LYS A 153 -1.60 22.90 9.70
C LYS A 153 -1.36 21.72 10.61
N PHE A 154 -0.29 21.80 11.39
CA PHE A 154 0.12 20.75 12.29
C PHE A 154 0.71 21.32 13.58
N GLY A 155 0.74 20.48 14.61
CA GLY A 155 1.44 20.74 15.85
C GLY A 155 2.36 19.57 16.20
N LYS A 156 2.84 19.56 17.43
CA LYS A 156 3.66 18.47 17.96
C LYS A 156 2.84 17.21 18.17
N GLY A 157 3.23 16.13 17.52
CA GLY A 157 2.70 14.78 17.70
C GLY A 157 3.56 13.90 18.60
N MET A 158 3.21 12.61 18.62
CA MET A 158 3.98 11.59 19.32
C MET A 158 5.06 11.00 18.42
N LYS A 159 6.19 10.61 19.03
CA LYS A 159 7.23 9.89 18.33
C LYS A 159 6.75 8.52 17.87
N ASN A 160 6.90 8.21 16.58
CA ASN A 160 6.61 6.88 16.07
C ASN A 160 7.71 5.90 16.50
N LYS A 161 7.32 4.78 17.13
CA LYS A 161 8.25 3.76 17.66
C LYS A 161 8.89 2.89 16.58
N LEU A 162 8.27 2.81 15.41
CA LEU A 162 8.78 2.08 14.25
C LEU A 162 9.67 2.96 13.36
N TYR A 163 9.80 4.25 13.67
CA TYR A 163 10.79 5.09 13.01
C TYR A 163 12.21 4.69 13.42
N ARG A 164 12.97 4.19 12.44
CA ARG A 164 14.36 3.74 12.63
C ARG A 164 15.41 4.60 11.92
N GLY A 165 14.99 5.59 11.14
CA GLY A 165 15.85 6.60 10.53
C GLY A 165 16.95 6.11 9.60
N LEU A 166 16.75 4.98 8.91
CA LEU A 166 17.70 4.46 7.92
C LEU A 166 17.62 5.25 6.61
N GLY A 167 18.76 5.44 5.96
CA GLY A 167 18.85 6.18 4.70
C GLY A 167 18.07 5.53 3.56
N GLU A 168 18.03 4.19 3.51
CA GLU A 168 17.26 3.46 2.51
C GLU A 168 15.75 3.62 2.69
N ASP A 169 15.27 3.77 3.93
CA ASP A 169 13.84 4.04 4.17
C ASP A 169 13.50 5.47 3.75
N LYS A 170 14.37 6.43 4.05
CA LYS A 170 14.26 7.83 3.58
C LYS A 170 14.22 7.92 2.05
N ALA A 171 15.06 7.14 1.36
CA ALA A 171 15.08 7.10 -0.09
C ALA A 171 13.80 6.48 -0.70
N GLU A 172 13.24 5.47 -0.05
CA GLU A 172 12.01 4.81 -0.49
C GLU A 172 10.79 5.71 -0.32
N ILE A 173 10.61 6.35 0.86
CA ILE A 173 9.50 7.28 1.09
C ILE A 173 9.58 8.49 0.16
N SER A 174 10.76 9.00 -0.17
CA SER A 174 10.91 10.08 -1.16
C SER A 174 10.37 9.73 -2.55
N GLY A 175 10.30 8.44 -2.91
CA GLY A 175 9.70 7.99 -4.15
C GLY A 175 8.18 7.73 -4.09
N MET A 176 7.59 7.85 -2.90
CA MET A 176 6.17 7.54 -2.64
C MET A 176 5.32 8.80 -2.37
N VAL A 177 5.93 9.96 -2.18
CA VAL A 177 5.27 11.19 -1.73
C VAL A 177 5.53 12.35 -2.69
N ASP A 178 4.60 13.30 -2.73
CA ASP A 178 4.61 14.43 -3.65
C ASP A 178 5.55 15.57 -3.19
N ASN A 179 5.92 15.58 -1.91
CA ASN A 179 6.75 16.60 -1.24
C ASN A 179 8.01 15.97 -0.60
N PRO A 180 8.91 15.35 -1.39
CA PRO A 180 10.04 14.57 -0.87
C PRO A 180 11.04 15.40 -0.04
N GLU A 181 11.07 16.72 -0.19
CA GLU A 181 11.86 17.63 0.64
C GLU A 181 11.49 17.56 2.13
N MET A 182 10.26 17.12 2.44
CA MET A 182 9.80 16.96 3.83
C MET A 182 10.61 15.90 4.60
N VAL A 183 11.29 14.99 3.90
CA VAL A 183 12.22 14.01 4.51
C VAL A 183 13.33 14.70 5.30
N ALA A 184 13.71 15.94 4.95
CA ALA A 184 14.72 16.70 5.68
C ALA A 184 14.33 17.03 7.13
N THR A 185 13.05 16.96 7.48
CA THR A 185 12.56 17.14 8.86
C THR A 185 12.83 15.92 9.74
N TYR A 186 13.16 14.77 9.15
CA TYR A 186 13.36 13.51 9.86
C TYR A 186 14.84 13.32 10.27
N GLU A 187 15.08 13.09 11.56
CA GLU A 187 16.41 12.83 12.13
C GLU A 187 17.02 11.52 11.62
N ASP A 188 18.34 11.43 11.49
CA ASP A 188 19.00 10.16 11.16
C ASP A 188 18.94 9.19 12.35
N GLY A 189 18.74 7.91 12.03
CA GLY A 189 18.74 6.82 12.99
C GLY A 189 20.14 6.34 13.35
N ALA A 190 20.22 5.58 14.44
CA ALA A 190 21.46 4.87 14.76
C ALA A 190 21.71 3.75 13.74
N VAL A 191 22.96 3.58 13.34
CA VAL A 191 23.37 2.42 12.53
C VAL A 191 23.17 1.16 13.37
N PRO A 192 22.45 0.14 12.87
CA PRO A 192 22.30 -1.14 13.58
C PRO A 192 23.64 -1.75 13.95
N LEU A 193 23.77 -2.27 15.17
CA LEU A 193 25.00 -2.96 15.63
C LEU A 193 25.25 -4.28 14.87
N SER A 194 24.17 -4.90 14.38
CA SER A 194 24.17 -6.07 13.53
C SER A 194 23.04 -5.94 12.52
N THR A 195 23.30 -6.29 11.26
CA THR A 195 22.29 -6.18 10.19
C THR A 195 21.85 -7.55 9.72
N TYR A 196 20.53 -7.77 9.70
CA TYR A 196 19.87 -8.96 9.15
C TYR A 196 18.72 -8.52 8.26
N GLN A 197 19.02 -8.08 7.03
CA GLN A 197 18.01 -7.58 6.11
C GLN A 197 16.99 -8.65 5.69
N TYR A 198 17.36 -9.93 5.72
CA TYR A 198 16.49 -11.05 5.33
C TYR A 198 16.41 -12.12 6.42
N ILE A 199 15.24 -12.29 7.02
CA ILE A 199 15.02 -13.34 8.02
C ILE A 199 14.09 -14.43 7.47
N ILE A 200 14.40 -15.69 7.75
CA ILE A 200 13.54 -16.83 7.46
C ILE A 200 13.04 -17.40 8.78
N ILE A 201 11.72 -17.53 8.92
CA ILE A 201 11.08 -18.13 10.09
C ILE A 201 10.53 -19.48 9.65
N THR A 202 10.87 -20.57 10.34
CA THR A 202 10.47 -21.93 9.94
C THR A 202 10.33 -22.85 11.16
N ASN A 203 10.04 -24.13 10.97
CA ASN A 203 10.09 -25.11 12.05
C ASN A 203 11.49 -25.72 12.20
N ASP A 204 11.73 -26.47 13.28
CA ASP A 204 13.05 -27.04 13.55
C ASP A 204 13.51 -28.05 12.48
N THR A 205 12.58 -28.80 11.89
CA THR A 205 12.90 -29.84 10.91
C THR A 205 13.40 -29.27 9.58
N MET A 206 12.91 -28.09 9.17
CA MET A 206 13.26 -27.43 7.91
C MET A 206 14.36 -26.38 8.05
N LYS A 207 14.80 -26.06 9.28
CA LYS A 207 15.81 -25.04 9.56
C LYS A 207 17.07 -25.21 8.71
N SER A 208 17.62 -26.41 8.64
CA SER A 208 18.85 -26.69 7.88
C SER A 208 18.67 -26.48 6.38
N THR A 209 17.52 -26.86 5.82
CA THR A 209 17.19 -26.65 4.42
C THR A 209 17.08 -25.16 4.09
N PHE A 210 16.37 -24.39 4.92
CA PHE A 210 16.25 -22.94 4.73
C PHE A 210 17.54 -22.18 5.02
N GLN A 211 18.48 -22.74 5.80
CA GLN A 211 19.80 -22.14 5.98
C GLN A 211 20.56 -22.03 4.65
N THR A 212 20.38 -23.00 3.74
CA THR A 212 20.93 -22.94 2.38
C THR A 212 20.41 -21.71 1.63
N LEU A 213 19.11 -21.42 1.75
CA LEU A 213 18.52 -20.22 1.14
C LEU A 213 19.03 -18.93 1.80
N ALA A 214 19.12 -18.87 3.13
CA ALA A 214 19.66 -17.71 3.82
C ALA A 214 21.11 -17.41 3.38
N ASN A 215 21.95 -18.44 3.27
CA ASN A 215 23.33 -18.30 2.80
C ASN A 215 23.38 -17.77 1.35
N HIS A 216 22.49 -18.24 0.48
CA HIS A 216 22.38 -17.70 -0.89
C HIS A 216 21.94 -16.22 -0.87
N LYS A 217 20.88 -15.88 -0.13
CA LYS A 217 20.37 -14.50 -0.02
C LYS A 217 21.38 -13.52 0.57
N ALA A 218 22.26 -13.96 1.47
CA ALA A 218 23.32 -13.13 2.04
C ALA A 218 24.32 -12.58 0.99
N HIS A 219 24.32 -13.07 -0.25
CA HIS A 219 25.09 -12.47 -1.35
C HIS A 219 24.44 -11.22 -1.97
N TYR A 220 23.14 -11.00 -1.72
CA TYR A 220 22.35 -9.93 -2.33
C TYR A 220 21.85 -8.88 -1.33
N VAL A 221 21.88 -9.21 -0.04
CA VAL A 221 21.46 -8.33 1.05
C VAL A 221 22.48 -8.33 2.18
N THR A 222 22.44 -7.31 3.03
CA THR A 222 23.30 -7.26 4.21
C THR A 222 22.74 -8.12 5.33
N GLY A 223 23.22 -9.35 5.40
CA GLY A 223 22.90 -10.32 6.45
C GLY A 223 21.59 -11.06 6.23
N ALA A 224 21.63 -12.37 6.44
CA ALA A 224 20.46 -13.24 6.41
C ALA A 224 20.55 -14.32 7.49
N ALA A 225 19.41 -14.68 8.10
CA ALA A 225 19.38 -15.63 9.20
C ALA A 225 18.09 -16.46 9.23
N VAL A 226 18.17 -17.63 9.87
CA VAL A 226 17.03 -18.55 10.03
C VAL A 226 16.71 -18.76 11.50
N TYR A 227 15.47 -18.51 11.86
CA TYR A 227 14.94 -18.70 13.22
C TYR A 227 13.80 -19.71 13.20
N THR A 228 13.71 -20.50 14.26
CA THR A 228 12.64 -21.49 14.38
C THR A 228 11.51 -20.93 15.24
N VAL A 229 10.27 -21.31 14.92
CA VAL A 229 9.10 -20.93 15.71
C VAL A 229 9.24 -21.35 17.17
N SER A 230 9.87 -22.51 17.45
CA SER A 230 10.15 -22.98 18.81
C SER A 230 11.13 -22.06 19.56
N TRP A 231 12.19 -21.61 18.90
CA TRP A 231 13.15 -20.66 19.47
C TRP A 231 12.47 -19.32 19.74
N ILE A 232 11.73 -18.78 18.77
CA ILE A 232 10.99 -17.51 18.93
C ILE A 232 10.01 -17.62 20.10
N SER A 233 9.23 -18.72 20.15
CA SER A 233 8.22 -18.95 21.19
C SER A 233 8.80 -18.99 22.61
N SER A 234 10.09 -19.35 22.73
CA SER A 234 10.82 -19.44 23.99
C SER A 234 11.53 -18.14 24.39
N ASN A 235 11.81 -17.25 23.44
CA ASN A 235 12.61 -16.03 23.67
C ASN A 235 11.79 -14.73 23.59
N TYR A 236 10.60 -14.77 23.00
CA TYR A 236 9.72 -13.60 22.87
C TYR A 236 8.43 -13.77 23.65
N THR A 237 7.95 -12.66 24.21
CA THR A 237 6.65 -12.56 24.88
C THR A 237 5.56 -12.19 23.89
N GLY A 238 4.33 -12.60 24.22
CA GLY A 238 3.12 -12.40 23.40
C GLY A 238 2.01 -13.32 23.90
N ARG A 239 0.75 -12.96 23.62
CA ARG A 239 -0.46 -13.73 23.97
C ARG A 239 -0.43 -15.14 23.40
N ASP A 240 0.04 -15.26 22.17
CA ASP A 240 0.10 -16.50 21.40
C ASP A 240 1.36 -16.54 20.51
N THR A 241 1.53 -17.64 19.77
CA THR A 241 2.71 -17.83 18.91
C THR A 241 2.79 -16.78 17.81
N GLN A 242 1.67 -16.37 17.22
CA GLN A 242 1.60 -15.36 16.19
C GLN A 242 2.09 -13.99 16.71
N GLU A 243 1.62 -13.56 17.88
CA GLU A 243 2.08 -12.30 18.48
C GLU A 243 3.56 -12.37 18.83
N LYS A 244 4.05 -13.50 19.35
CA LYS A 244 5.50 -13.71 19.60
C LYS A 244 6.33 -13.60 18.32
N ILE A 245 5.87 -14.18 17.22
CA ILE A 245 6.51 -14.05 15.90
C ILE A 245 6.52 -12.59 15.45
N ARG A 246 5.38 -11.89 15.55
CA ARG A 246 5.30 -10.48 15.17
C ARG A 246 6.21 -9.60 16.03
N ASN A 247 6.28 -9.84 17.34
CA ASN A 247 7.18 -9.12 18.25
C ASN A 247 8.66 -9.37 17.94
N PHE A 248 9.02 -10.60 17.56
CA PHE A 248 10.35 -10.92 17.04
C PHE A 248 10.67 -10.14 15.75
N ILE A 249 9.73 -10.08 14.81
CA ILE A 249 9.92 -9.30 13.57
C ILE A 249 10.07 -7.81 13.89
N LYS A 250 9.27 -7.25 14.80
CA LYS A 250 9.40 -5.85 15.27
C LYS A 250 10.79 -5.56 15.81
N ASP A 251 11.30 -6.42 16.68
CA ASP A 251 12.64 -6.28 17.25
C ASP A 251 13.72 -6.26 16.16
N TYR A 252 13.68 -7.21 15.23
CA TYR A 252 14.65 -7.28 14.12
C TYR A 252 14.50 -6.15 13.10
N TYR A 253 13.27 -5.69 12.85
CA TYR A 253 13.00 -4.52 12.03
C TYR A 253 13.64 -3.26 12.64
N THR A 254 13.43 -3.01 13.93
CA THR A 254 13.91 -1.82 14.64
C THR A 254 15.42 -1.86 14.87
N ASN A 255 15.96 -3.02 15.29
CA ASN A 255 17.32 -3.13 15.80
C ASN A 255 18.31 -3.76 14.83
N CYS A 256 17.84 -4.44 13.77
CA CYS A 256 18.69 -5.17 12.83
C CYS A 256 18.47 -4.79 11.37
N GLY A 257 17.66 -3.77 11.08
CA GLY A 257 17.44 -3.29 9.72
C GLY A 257 16.74 -4.32 8.82
N THR A 258 15.96 -5.24 9.40
CA THR A 258 15.21 -6.23 8.61
C THR A 258 14.27 -5.55 7.61
N ARG A 259 14.23 -6.10 6.38
CA ARG A 259 13.40 -5.61 5.27
C ARG A 259 12.55 -6.72 4.66
N TYR A 260 13.02 -7.97 4.74
CA TYR A 260 12.38 -9.12 4.14
C TYR A 260 12.20 -10.23 5.17
N VAL A 261 11.00 -10.80 5.20
CA VAL A 261 10.65 -11.96 6.04
C VAL A 261 10.09 -13.05 5.13
N LEU A 262 10.67 -14.24 5.23
CA LEU A 262 10.13 -15.44 4.59
C LEU A 262 9.58 -16.39 5.66
N LEU A 263 8.30 -16.70 5.57
CA LEU A 263 7.67 -17.76 6.35
C LEU A 263 7.93 -19.09 5.62
N GLY A 264 8.94 -19.82 6.09
CA GLY A 264 9.39 -21.09 5.54
C GLY A 264 8.54 -22.25 6.06
N GLY A 265 7.49 -22.58 5.32
CA GLY A 265 6.59 -23.69 5.61
C GLY A 265 5.12 -23.32 5.47
N ASP A 266 4.26 -24.33 5.44
CA ASP A 266 2.81 -24.14 5.52
C ASP A 266 2.35 -23.73 6.94
N ILE A 267 1.06 -23.52 7.13
CA ILE A 267 0.43 -23.02 8.36
C ILE A 267 0.72 -23.90 9.60
N SER A 268 1.05 -25.18 9.39
CA SER A 268 1.46 -26.11 10.45
C SER A 268 2.89 -25.86 10.96
N ALA A 269 3.75 -25.28 10.12
CA ALA A 269 5.14 -24.95 10.45
C ALA A 269 5.28 -23.51 10.98
N VAL A 270 4.58 -22.57 10.36
CA VAL A 270 4.54 -21.16 10.77
C VAL A 270 3.08 -20.69 10.71
N PRO A 271 2.45 -20.41 11.86
CA PRO A 271 1.03 -20.07 11.88
C PRO A 271 0.76 -18.75 11.17
N TYR A 272 -0.42 -18.60 10.59
CA TYR A 272 -0.97 -17.32 10.14
C TYR A 272 -1.73 -16.63 11.28
N ARG A 273 -2.12 -15.37 11.10
CA ARG A 273 -3.13 -14.71 11.95
C ARG A 273 -4.47 -14.75 11.20
N GLY A 274 -5.51 -15.28 11.84
CA GLY A 274 -6.87 -15.22 11.32
C GLY A 274 -7.45 -13.83 11.47
N PHE A 275 -7.96 -13.24 10.39
CA PHE A 275 -8.65 -11.96 10.40
C PHE A 275 -10.16 -12.12 10.38
N TYR A 276 -10.84 -11.18 11.02
CA TYR A 276 -12.29 -11.04 10.99
C TYR A 276 -12.69 -10.11 9.84
N VAL A 277 -13.19 -10.69 8.75
CA VAL A 277 -13.59 -9.97 7.53
C VAL A 277 -15.08 -10.10 7.35
N SER A 278 -15.79 -8.97 7.28
CA SER A 278 -17.24 -8.93 7.03
C SER A 278 -17.56 -7.96 5.89
N THR A 279 -17.85 -8.48 4.70
CA THR A 279 -18.15 -7.68 3.50
C THR A 279 -19.16 -8.36 2.60
N GLY A 280 -20.03 -7.58 1.92
CA GLY A 280 -21.00 -8.12 0.96
C GLY A 280 -21.98 -9.15 1.52
N GLY A 281 -22.25 -9.13 2.84
CA GLY A 281 -23.07 -10.14 3.52
C GLY A 281 -22.35 -11.47 3.81
N TYR A 282 -21.06 -11.58 3.50
CA TYR A 282 -20.20 -12.69 3.88
C TYR A 282 -19.34 -12.29 5.09
N THR A 283 -19.22 -13.20 6.06
CA THR A 283 -18.37 -13.03 7.25
C THR A 283 -17.47 -14.24 7.40
N ASP A 284 -16.17 -13.99 7.48
CA ASP A 284 -15.13 -14.96 7.79
C ASP A 284 -14.41 -14.51 9.06
N SER A 285 -14.37 -15.35 10.08
CA SER A 285 -13.72 -15.03 11.36
C SER A 285 -12.28 -15.51 11.46
N ASP A 286 -11.75 -16.16 10.42
CA ASP A 286 -10.43 -16.79 10.42
C ASP A 286 -9.75 -16.70 9.04
N MET A 287 -9.94 -15.55 8.36
CA MET A 287 -9.34 -15.33 7.04
C MET A 287 -7.81 -15.33 7.18
N LEU A 288 -7.13 -16.21 6.43
CA LEU A 288 -5.68 -16.41 6.54
C LEU A 288 -4.93 -15.12 6.17
N ALA A 289 -4.26 -14.49 7.13
CA ALA A 289 -3.53 -13.24 6.89
C ALA A 289 -2.07 -13.30 7.39
N ASP A 290 -1.14 -13.47 6.45
CA ASP A 290 0.29 -13.23 6.71
C ASP A 290 0.63 -11.73 6.76
N MET A 291 -0.29 -10.87 6.31
CA MET A 291 -0.18 -9.42 6.37
C MET A 291 0.14 -8.93 7.79
N TYR A 292 -0.41 -9.60 8.81
CA TYR A 292 -0.13 -9.35 10.23
C TYR A 292 1.37 -9.33 10.59
N TYR A 293 2.20 -10.07 9.85
CA TYR A 293 3.65 -10.15 10.10
C TYR A 293 4.46 -9.07 9.38
N GLY A 294 3.89 -8.41 8.37
CA GLY A 294 4.55 -7.38 7.57
C GLY A 294 4.21 -5.97 8.00
N HIS A 295 2.98 -5.80 8.48
CA HIS A 295 2.36 -4.55 8.86
C HIS A 295 2.43 -4.46 10.38
N LEU A 296 3.41 -3.72 10.88
CA LEU A 296 3.88 -3.76 12.26
C LEU A 296 3.28 -2.65 13.12
N ASP A 297 2.59 -1.68 12.52
CA ASP A 297 1.87 -0.66 13.27
C ASP A 297 0.66 -1.24 14.02
N GLY A 298 0.26 -0.56 15.10
CA GLY A 298 -0.89 -0.94 15.90
C GLY A 298 -0.85 -2.35 16.51
N THR A 299 -2.01 -2.78 17.00
CA THR A 299 -2.20 -4.10 17.63
C THR A 299 -2.95 -5.08 16.74
N TRP A 300 -3.68 -4.58 15.73
CA TRP A 300 -4.65 -5.33 14.92
C TRP A 300 -5.77 -5.98 15.75
N ASN A 301 -6.05 -5.49 16.97
CA ASN A 301 -7.09 -5.98 17.88
C ASN A 301 -7.28 -4.94 19.01
N THR A 302 -7.64 -3.72 18.58
CA THR A 302 -7.65 -2.46 19.32
C THR A 302 -8.69 -2.43 20.43
N ASP A 303 -9.85 -3.06 20.23
CA ASP A 303 -10.91 -3.18 21.23
C ASP A 303 -10.67 -4.33 22.23
N ASN A 304 -9.60 -5.09 22.00
CA ASN A 304 -9.27 -6.27 22.75
C ASN A 304 -10.42 -7.30 22.79
N ASP A 305 -11.16 -7.45 21.69
CA ASP A 305 -12.33 -8.32 21.60
C ASP A 305 -12.04 -9.71 20.99
N SER A 306 -10.79 -9.95 20.54
CA SER A 306 -10.31 -11.16 19.86
C SER A 306 -10.76 -11.31 18.40
N ARG A 307 -11.08 -10.21 17.74
CA ARG A 307 -11.26 -10.10 16.29
C ARG A 307 -10.11 -9.28 15.75
N TRP A 308 -9.29 -9.93 14.92
CA TRP A 308 -8.13 -9.25 14.36
C TRP A 308 -8.42 -8.64 13.01
N GLY A 309 -7.92 -7.43 12.77
CA GLY A 309 -8.01 -6.78 11.47
C GLY A 309 -9.43 -6.36 11.10
N GLU A 310 -10.21 -5.97 12.11
CA GLU A 310 -11.52 -5.36 11.89
C GLU A 310 -11.39 -4.03 11.13
N SER A 311 -12.53 -3.54 10.65
CA SER A 311 -12.53 -2.27 9.95
C SER A 311 -12.11 -1.10 10.85
N GLY A 312 -11.09 -0.37 10.44
CA GLY A 312 -10.43 0.68 11.22
C GLY A 312 -9.19 0.22 12.00
N GLU A 313 -8.81 -1.05 11.94
CA GLU A 313 -7.59 -1.61 12.56
C GLU A 313 -6.48 -1.94 11.58
N GLU A 314 -6.75 -1.79 10.30
CA GLU A 314 -5.87 -2.12 9.20
C GLU A 314 -4.70 -1.14 9.16
N ASP A 315 -3.54 -1.67 8.82
CA ASP A 315 -2.38 -0.91 8.41
C ASP A 315 -2.10 -1.30 6.96
N TRP A 316 -2.04 -0.33 6.06
CA TRP A 316 -1.89 -0.57 4.62
C TRP A 316 -0.44 -0.59 4.14
N TYR A 317 0.51 -0.20 4.98
CA TYR A 317 1.91 -0.03 4.62
C TYR A 317 2.80 -0.98 5.42
N ALA A 318 3.35 -1.99 4.74
CA ALA A 318 4.23 -2.95 5.40
C ALA A 318 5.59 -2.33 5.78
N GLU A 319 5.99 -2.47 7.05
CA GLU A 319 7.37 -2.21 7.49
C GLU A 319 8.36 -3.19 6.85
N VAL A 320 7.95 -4.45 6.67
CA VAL A 320 8.77 -5.50 6.07
C VAL A 320 7.98 -6.27 5.02
N ALA A 321 8.64 -6.60 3.91
CA ALA A 321 8.04 -7.43 2.88
C ALA A 321 7.96 -8.89 3.37
N VAL A 322 6.76 -9.45 3.41
CA VAL A 322 6.50 -10.83 3.83
C VAL A 322 6.20 -11.70 2.62
N GLY A 323 6.82 -12.87 2.56
CA GLY A 323 6.42 -13.95 1.67
C GLY A 323 6.32 -15.28 2.41
N ARG A 324 5.60 -16.24 1.84
CA ARG A 324 5.52 -17.61 2.36
C ARG A 324 6.07 -18.60 1.34
N ALA A 325 6.84 -19.57 1.82
CA ALA A 325 7.16 -20.79 1.09
C ALA A 325 6.25 -21.90 1.63
N PRO A 326 5.07 -22.16 1.03
CA PRO A 326 4.10 -23.12 1.56
C PRO A 326 4.56 -24.54 1.26
N VAL A 327 5.35 -25.10 2.17
CA VAL A 327 5.93 -26.45 2.09
C VAL A 327 5.66 -27.20 3.38
N GLU A 328 5.34 -28.49 3.29
CA GLU A 328 4.97 -29.32 4.44
C GLU A 328 6.09 -30.28 4.85
N SER A 329 7.14 -30.42 4.03
CA SER A 329 8.25 -31.36 4.28
C SER A 329 9.62 -30.80 3.92
N THR A 330 10.67 -31.41 4.47
CA THR A 330 12.07 -31.08 4.14
C THR A 330 12.41 -31.29 2.66
N THR A 331 11.76 -32.27 2.00
CA THR A 331 11.89 -32.51 0.56
C THR A 331 11.29 -31.37 -0.25
N GLU A 332 10.07 -30.94 0.08
CA GLU A 332 9.41 -29.81 -0.59
C GLU A 332 10.15 -28.49 -0.35
N ALA A 333 10.62 -28.26 0.89
CA ALA A 333 11.48 -27.12 1.20
C ALA A 333 12.75 -27.13 0.34
N SER A 334 13.39 -28.30 0.17
CA SER A 334 14.59 -28.43 -0.68
C SER A 334 14.28 -28.10 -2.14
N ASN A 335 13.13 -28.57 -2.66
CA ASN A 335 12.68 -28.25 -4.01
C ASN A 335 12.38 -26.76 -4.18
N PHE A 336 11.74 -26.12 -3.21
CA PHE A 336 11.49 -24.68 -3.21
C PHE A 336 12.81 -23.90 -3.25
N VAL A 337 13.72 -24.18 -2.31
CA VAL A 337 15.02 -23.51 -2.20
C VAL A 337 15.83 -23.67 -3.49
N ASN A 338 15.92 -24.89 -4.04
CA ASN A 338 16.63 -25.15 -5.28
C ASN A 338 16.03 -24.40 -6.47
N LYS A 339 14.69 -24.32 -6.58
CA LYS A 339 14.03 -23.54 -7.64
C LYS A 339 14.38 -22.06 -7.54
N VAL A 340 14.33 -21.48 -6.35
CA VAL A 340 14.67 -20.06 -6.13
C VAL A 340 16.12 -19.79 -6.51
N ILE A 341 17.06 -20.58 -5.99
CA ILE A 341 18.49 -20.42 -6.28
C ILE A 341 18.77 -20.58 -7.78
N ASN A 342 18.22 -21.63 -8.40
CA ASN A 342 18.40 -21.88 -9.83
C ASN A 342 17.84 -20.74 -10.68
N TYR A 343 16.67 -20.19 -10.32
CA TYR A 343 16.09 -19.06 -11.03
C TYR A 343 16.95 -17.79 -10.92
N GLU A 344 17.51 -17.52 -9.74
CA GLU A 344 18.34 -16.33 -9.52
C GLU A 344 19.73 -16.43 -10.15
N LEU A 345 20.28 -17.64 -10.24
CA LEU A 345 21.57 -17.92 -10.91
C LEU A 345 21.43 -18.14 -12.42
N ALA A 346 20.22 -18.44 -12.92
CA ALA A 346 20.01 -18.68 -14.33
C ALA A 346 20.37 -17.44 -15.15
N ALA A 347 21.04 -17.67 -16.28
CA ALA A 347 21.20 -16.64 -17.30
C ALA A 347 19.81 -16.18 -17.73
N LYS A 348 19.48 -14.91 -17.49
CA LYS A 348 18.19 -14.32 -17.87
C LYS A 348 18.28 -13.91 -19.34
N PRO A 349 17.70 -14.67 -20.29
CA PRO A 349 17.71 -14.24 -21.67
C PRO A 349 16.94 -12.91 -21.75
N LYS A 350 17.43 -11.97 -22.57
CA LYS A 350 16.71 -10.72 -22.87
C LYS A 350 15.48 -11.00 -23.73
N LYS A 351 14.50 -11.71 -23.16
CA LYS A 351 13.19 -11.94 -23.77
C LYS A 351 12.20 -10.99 -23.13
N VAL A 352 11.61 -10.13 -23.96
CA VAL A 352 10.48 -9.30 -23.59
C VAL A 352 9.25 -10.20 -23.68
N LEU A 353 8.71 -10.61 -22.54
CA LEU A 353 7.39 -11.24 -22.48
C LEU A 353 6.36 -10.10 -22.49
N LEU A 354 5.49 -10.08 -23.51
CA LEU A 354 4.36 -9.15 -23.51
C LEU A 354 3.34 -9.63 -22.47
N HIS A 355 2.86 -8.70 -21.64
CA HIS A 355 2.03 -8.90 -20.44
C HIS A 355 0.60 -9.43 -20.73
N GLN A 356 0.36 -10.00 -21.91
CA GLN A 356 -0.90 -10.61 -22.35
C GLN A 356 -0.71 -11.98 -23.01
N SER A 357 0.43 -12.64 -22.77
CA SER A 357 0.65 -13.99 -23.28
C SER A 357 -0.30 -14.96 -22.56
N ARG A 358 -1.38 -15.35 -23.26
CA ARG A 358 -2.41 -16.27 -22.78
C ARG A 358 -1.76 -17.61 -22.40
N ILE A 359 -1.71 -17.92 -21.09
CA ILE A 359 -1.20 -19.19 -20.59
C ILE A 359 -2.29 -20.25 -20.81
N ALA A 360 -2.16 -21.01 -21.90
CA ALA A 360 -2.95 -22.20 -22.17
C ALA A 360 -2.04 -23.36 -22.58
N SER A 361 -2.46 -24.60 -22.31
CA SER A 361 -1.73 -25.80 -22.75
C SER A 361 -1.50 -25.78 -24.26
N GLY A 362 -0.25 -25.99 -24.69
CA GLY A 362 0.14 -26.01 -26.11
C GLY A 362 0.36 -24.64 -26.75
N ASN A 363 0.23 -23.53 -26.01
CA ASN A 363 0.47 -22.19 -26.57
C ASN A 363 1.95 -21.78 -26.45
N SER A 364 2.47 -21.13 -27.50
CA SER A 364 3.73 -20.40 -27.42
C SER A 364 3.42 -18.97 -26.95
N PRO A 365 3.95 -18.54 -25.79
CA PRO A 365 3.69 -17.21 -25.25
C PRO A 365 4.20 -16.07 -26.16
N ASP A 366 4.98 -16.40 -27.20
CA ASP A 366 5.51 -15.44 -28.18
C ASP A 366 4.71 -15.37 -29.50
N SER A 367 3.62 -16.14 -29.66
CA SER A 367 2.84 -16.13 -30.92
C SER A 367 1.87 -14.95 -30.98
N ARG A 368 2.08 -14.05 -31.94
CA ARG A 368 1.21 -12.87 -32.21
C ARG A 368 -0.01 -13.18 -33.09
N CYS A 369 -0.31 -14.45 -33.34
CA CYS A 369 -1.48 -14.82 -34.13
C CYS A 369 -2.70 -14.80 -33.22
N LEU A 370 -3.41 -13.66 -33.22
CA LEU A 370 -4.82 -13.62 -32.84
C LEU A 370 -5.55 -14.58 -33.80
N ALA A 371 -6.10 -15.66 -33.27
CA ALA A 371 -7.03 -16.52 -34.00
C ALA A 371 -8.41 -15.85 -34.07
#